data_AF-A0A7Z2T5M8-F1
#
_entry.id   AF-A0A7Z2T5M8-F1
#
_cell.length_a   1.000
_cell.length_b   1.000
_cell.length_c   1.000
_cell.angle_alpha   90.00
_cell.angle_beta   90.00
_cell.angle_gamma   90.00
#
_symmetry.space_group_name_H-M   'P 1'
#
loop_
_entity.id
_entity.type
_entity.pdbx_description
1 polymer ?
#
loop_
_entity_poly.entity_id
_entity_poly.type
_entity_poly.pdbx_seq_one_letter_code
_entity_poly.pdbx_strand_id
1 'polypeptide(L)'
;MFNRNTLALGMVITLSACSHNQATQLGMRGSTLNVYAQNMTNIQLCETLYYGRSTTQTKVAIGAEFNRRNLNKSWCDDQYKMWYLERAAKSLLATSEEKSDAEVAVQPLPM
;
A
#
# COMPACT_ATOMS: atom_id res chain seq x y z
N MET A 1 47.90 3.32 -3.70
CA MET A 1 47.32 4.59 -4.20
C MET A 1 45.92 4.29 -4.71
N PHE A 2 44.88 4.58 -3.92
CA PHE A 2 43.48 4.43 -4.35
C PHE A 2 43.03 5.73 -5.01
N ASN A 3 42.56 5.65 -6.26
CA ASN A 3 42.24 6.81 -7.08
C ASN A 3 40.94 7.47 -6.60
N ARG A 4 40.92 8.79 -6.47
CA ARG A 4 39.76 9.54 -5.95
C ARG A 4 38.52 9.40 -6.86
N ASN A 5 38.72 9.13 -8.16
CA ASN A 5 37.65 8.89 -9.13
C ASN A 5 37.01 7.50 -9.03
N THR A 6 37.68 6.48 -8.49
CA THR A 6 37.07 5.15 -8.33
C THR A 6 36.17 5.05 -7.08
N LEU A 7 36.34 5.94 -6.10
CA LEU A 7 35.44 6.07 -4.95
C LEU A 7 34.09 6.70 -5.32
N ALA A 8 34.07 7.61 -6.30
CA ALA A 8 32.83 8.25 -6.76
C ALA A 8 31.94 7.28 -7.56
N LEU A 9 32.53 6.35 -8.33
CA LEU A 9 31.76 5.35 -9.08
C LEU A 9 31.13 4.28 -8.18
N GLY A 10 31.75 3.97 -7.03
CA GLY A 10 31.23 2.99 -6.07
C GLY A 10 29.99 3.49 -5.30
N MET A 11 29.84 4.80 -5.13
CA MET A 11 28.74 5.40 -4.36
C MET A 11 27.40 5.41 -5.11
N VAL A 12 27.41 5.33 -6.44
CA VAL A 12 26.19 5.32 -7.26
C VAL A 12 25.52 3.93 -7.29
N ILE A 13 26.31 2.85 -7.19
CA ILE A 13 25.79 1.47 -7.24
C ILE A 13 25.08 1.08 -5.92
N THR A 14 25.39 1.74 -4.81
CA THR A 14 24.72 1.46 -3.53
C THR A 14 23.32 2.07 -3.39
N LEU A 15 22.90 2.95 -4.30
CA LEU A 15 21.58 3.59 -4.24
C LEU A 15 20.43 2.73 -4.80
N SER A 16 20.73 1.69 -5.59
CA SER A 16 19.71 0.79 -6.14
C SER A 16 19.29 -0.36 -5.20
N ALA A 17 19.97 -0.53 -4.06
CA ALA A 17 19.66 -1.59 -3.09
C ALA A 17 18.57 -1.21 -2.06
N CYS A 18 18.00 0.00 -2.11
CA CYS A 18 16.99 0.43 -1.12
C CYS A 18 15.52 0.18 -1.52
N SER A 19 15.22 -0.29 -2.73
CA SER A 19 13.83 -0.24 -3.26
C SER A 19 12.96 -1.47 -2.97
N HIS A 20 13.51 -2.66 -2.74
CA HIS A 20 12.69 -3.88 -2.70
C HIS A 20 11.92 -4.07 -1.38
N ASN A 21 12.52 -3.74 -0.24
CA ASN A 21 11.87 -3.87 1.09
C ASN A 21 11.07 -2.64 1.52
N GLN A 22 11.16 -1.52 0.80
CA GLN A 22 10.30 -0.34 1.03
C GLN A 22 8.99 -0.46 0.25
N ALA A 23 8.96 -1.24 -0.84
CA ALA A 23 7.75 -1.48 -1.62
C ALA A 23 6.69 -2.31 -0.87
N THR A 24 7.11 -3.21 0.02
CA THR A 24 6.20 -3.90 0.97
C THR A 24 5.65 -2.96 2.04
N GLN A 25 6.31 -1.83 2.26
CA GLN A 25 5.86 -0.69 3.07
C GLN A 25 5.17 0.42 2.24
N LEU A 26 4.88 0.19 0.95
CA LEU A 26 3.88 0.94 0.18
C LEU A 26 2.52 0.30 0.51
N GLY A 27 1.86 0.56 1.64
CA GLY A 27 1.84 1.80 2.40
C GLY A 27 0.59 2.63 2.14
N MET A 28 -0.24 2.28 1.13
CA MET A 28 -1.46 3.07 0.88
C MET A 28 -2.51 2.98 2.01
N ARG A 29 -2.38 2.01 2.91
CA ARG A 29 -3.30 1.81 4.06
C ARG A 29 -2.58 1.54 5.39
N GLY A 30 -1.26 1.70 5.45
CA GLY A 30 -0.48 1.54 6.70
C GLY A 30 -0.61 2.74 7.65
N SER A 31 -1.21 3.84 7.20
CA SER A 31 -1.45 5.02 8.03
C SER A 31 -2.54 4.77 9.07
N THR A 32 -2.34 5.39 10.24
CA THR A 32 -3.30 5.41 11.34
C THR A 32 -4.63 6.00 10.88
N LEU A 33 -5.73 5.29 11.11
CA LEU A 33 -7.08 5.78 10.84
C LEU A 33 -7.57 6.69 11.95
N ASN A 34 -7.90 7.92 11.59
CA ASN A 34 -8.40 8.94 12.50
C ASN A 34 -9.85 9.37 12.20
N VAL A 35 -10.69 8.41 11.80
CA VAL A 35 -12.13 8.64 11.58
C VAL A 35 -12.93 7.87 12.61
N TYR A 36 -14.10 8.38 12.98
CA TYR A 36 -15.04 7.68 13.87
C TYR A 36 -15.49 6.35 13.28
N ALA A 37 -15.73 5.35 14.14
CA ALA A 37 -16.11 4.00 13.72
C ALA A 37 -17.30 4.01 12.75
N GLN A 38 -18.33 4.83 13.00
CA GLN A 38 -19.52 4.97 12.17
C GLN A 38 -19.21 5.41 10.73
N ASN A 39 -18.09 6.12 10.54
CA ASN A 39 -17.65 6.64 9.24
C ASN A 39 -16.52 5.81 8.62
N MET A 40 -16.05 4.75 9.30
CA MET A 40 -15.11 3.81 8.70
C MET A 40 -15.81 3.00 7.59
N THR A 41 -15.10 2.69 6.53
CA THR A 41 -15.54 1.69 5.54
C THR A 41 -15.48 0.28 6.12
N ASN A 42 -16.18 -0.69 5.53
CA ASN A 42 -16.16 -2.08 6.01
C ASN A 42 -14.74 -2.66 6.03
N ILE A 43 -13.93 -2.36 5.02
CA ILE A 43 -12.52 -2.77 4.98
C ILE A 43 -11.70 -2.09 6.09
N GLN A 44 -11.93 -0.81 6.38
CA GLN A 44 -11.25 -0.13 7.49
C GLN A 44 -11.61 -0.74 8.86
N LEU A 45 -12.86 -1.15 9.06
CA LEU A 45 -13.28 -1.90 10.25
C LEU A 45 -12.55 -3.25 10.33
N CYS A 46 -12.47 -4.00 9.22
CA CYS A 46 -11.72 -5.26 9.16
C CYS A 46 -10.22 -5.08 9.45
N GLU A 47 -9.59 -4.07 8.84
CA GLU A 47 -8.17 -3.78 8.99
C GLU A 47 -7.80 -3.41 10.43
N THR A 48 -8.64 -2.63 11.10
CA THR A 48 -8.40 -2.18 12.48
C THR A 48 -8.71 -3.25 13.51
N LEU A 49 -9.73 -4.10 13.28
CA LEU A 49 -10.08 -5.19 14.20
C LEU A 49 -9.16 -6.41 14.08
N TYR A 50 -8.81 -6.81 12.86
CA TYR A 50 -8.19 -8.13 12.61
C TYR A 50 -6.78 -8.06 12.00
N TYR A 51 -6.45 -7.01 11.25
CA TYR A 51 -5.20 -6.95 10.46
C TYR A 51 -4.19 -5.90 10.96
N GLY A 52 -4.38 -5.39 12.18
CA GLY A 52 -3.37 -4.60 12.88
C GLY A 52 -3.19 -3.17 12.38
N ARG A 53 -4.15 -2.62 11.62
CA ARG A 53 -4.11 -1.20 11.25
C ARG A 53 -4.36 -0.31 12.46
N SER A 54 -3.43 0.62 12.72
CA SER A 54 -3.55 1.58 13.82
C SER A 54 -4.75 2.50 13.65
N THR A 55 -5.38 2.90 14.77
CA THR A 55 -6.49 3.86 14.78
C THR A 55 -6.56 4.62 16.10
N THR A 56 -7.14 5.81 16.08
CA THR A 56 -7.43 6.61 17.28
C THR A 56 -8.72 6.18 18.00
N GLN A 57 -9.54 5.32 17.37
CA GLN A 57 -10.79 4.83 17.95
C GLN A 57 -10.56 3.63 18.88
N THR A 58 -11.45 3.44 19.84
CA THR A 58 -11.38 2.28 20.75
C THR A 58 -11.81 1.00 20.05
N LYS A 59 -11.20 -0.14 20.40
CA LYS A 59 -11.61 -1.46 19.86
C LYS A 59 -13.08 -1.77 20.10
N VAL A 60 -13.65 -1.29 21.21
CA VAL A 60 -15.07 -1.47 21.54
C VAL A 60 -15.97 -0.72 20.56
N ALA A 61 -15.67 0.55 20.23
CA ALA A 61 -16.45 1.32 19.27
C ALA A 61 -16.40 0.70 17.87
N ILE A 62 -15.22 0.23 17.47
CA ILE A 62 -15.02 -0.42 16.17
C ILE A 62 -15.77 -1.77 16.12
N GLY A 63 -15.67 -2.58 17.19
CA GLY A 63 -16.38 -3.86 17.29
C GLY A 63 -17.90 -3.70 17.32
N ALA A 64 -18.40 -2.67 18.01
CA ALA A 64 -19.81 -2.34 18.04
C ALA A 64 -20.33 -1.99 16.63
N GLU A 65 -19.59 -1.15 15.90
CA GLU A 65 -19.96 -0.79 14.53
C GLU A 65 -19.87 -1.98 13.57
N PHE A 66 -18.85 -2.82 13.71
CA PHE A 66 -18.71 -4.05 12.94
C PHE A 66 -19.93 -4.97 13.10
N ASN A 67 -20.37 -5.17 14.34
CA ASN A 67 -21.56 -5.95 14.65
C ASN A 67 -22.84 -5.26 14.15
N ARG A 68 -22.96 -3.94 14.31
CA ARG A 68 -24.10 -3.15 13.81
C ARG A 68 -24.30 -3.33 12.30
N ARG A 69 -23.21 -3.48 11.55
CA ARG A 69 -23.21 -3.71 10.09
C ARG A 69 -23.37 -5.17 9.68
N ASN A 70 -23.54 -6.10 10.62
CA ASN A 70 -23.59 -7.54 10.37
C ASN A 70 -22.39 -8.05 9.55
N LEU A 71 -21.21 -7.46 9.76
CA LEU A 71 -19.99 -7.95 9.15
C LEU A 71 -19.51 -9.23 9.86
N ASN A 72 -18.76 -10.05 9.14
CA ASN A 72 -18.16 -11.26 9.68
C ASN A 72 -16.69 -11.37 9.26
N LYS A 73 -15.91 -12.12 10.04
CA LYS A 73 -14.47 -12.23 9.81
C LYS A 73 -14.15 -12.93 8.47
N SER A 74 -14.94 -13.93 8.08
CA SER A 74 -14.74 -14.62 6.78
C SER A 74 -14.82 -13.66 5.59
N TRP A 75 -15.76 -12.72 5.62
CA TRP A 75 -15.88 -11.69 4.59
C TRP A 75 -14.66 -10.77 4.59
N CYS A 76 -14.16 -10.38 5.77
CA CYS A 76 -12.90 -9.64 5.86
C CYS A 76 -11.75 -10.42 5.21
N ASP A 77 -11.64 -11.71 5.49
CA ASP A 77 -10.56 -12.56 4.98
C ASP A 77 -10.64 -12.71 3.46
N ASP A 78 -11.85 -12.90 2.90
CA ASP A 78 -12.08 -12.98 1.46
C ASP A 78 -11.71 -11.68 0.75
N GLN A 79 -12.17 -10.54 1.27
CA GLN A 79 -11.85 -9.23 0.70
C GLN A 79 -10.35 -8.91 0.79
N TYR A 80 -9.71 -9.26 1.91
CA TYR A 80 -8.28 -9.05 2.10
C TYR A 80 -7.46 -9.88 1.11
N LYS A 81 -7.85 -11.15 0.88
CA LYS A 81 -7.22 -12.03 -0.10
C LYS A 81 -7.40 -11.53 -1.54
N MET A 82 -8.60 -11.12 -1.92
CA MET A 82 -8.87 -10.59 -3.26
C MET A 82 -7.99 -9.37 -3.54
N TRP A 83 -7.85 -8.46 -2.57
CA TRP A 83 -6.98 -7.30 -2.74
C TRP A 83 -5.50 -7.66 -2.91
N TYR A 84 -5.01 -8.66 -2.16
CA TYR A 84 -3.64 -9.15 -2.34
C TYR A 84 -3.43 -9.77 -3.72
N LEU A 85 -4.40 -10.53 -4.22
CA LEU A 85 -4.36 -11.10 -5.56
C LEU A 85 -4.42 -10.03 -6.65
N GLU A 86 -5.29 -9.03 -6.52
CA GLU A 86 -5.34 -7.88 -7.45
C GLU A 86 -4.03 -7.11 -7.46
N ARG A 87 -3.41 -6.90 -6.30
CA ARG A 87 -2.11 -6.24 -6.19
C ARG A 87 -1.01 -7.07 -6.86
N ALA A 88 -1.01 -8.38 -6.64
CA ALA A 88 -0.08 -9.29 -7.31
C ALA A 88 -0.27 -9.24 -8.84
N ALA A 89 -1.52 -9.29 -9.31
CA ALA A 89 -1.85 -9.19 -10.73
C ALA A 89 -1.40 -7.85 -11.33
N LYS A 90 -1.71 -6.71 -10.69
CA LYS A 90 -1.24 -5.38 -11.12
C LYS A 90 0.27 -5.29 -11.15
N SER A 91 0.96 -5.86 -10.15
CA SER A 91 2.42 -5.87 -10.12
C SER A 91 3.00 -6.67 -11.28
N LEU A 92 2.41 -7.84 -11.59
CA LEU A 92 2.84 -8.67 -12.71
C LEU A 92 2.60 -7.98 -14.06
N LEU A 93 1.43 -7.35 -14.24
CA LEU A 93 1.09 -6.60 -15.45
C LEU A 93 1.98 -5.37 -15.65
N ALA A 94 2.30 -4.64 -14.57
CA ALA A 94 3.21 -3.50 -14.63
C ALA A 94 4.63 -3.90 -15.08
N THR A 95 5.10 -5.10 -14.71
CA THR A 95 6.39 -5.64 -15.22
C THR A 95 6.35 -6.07 -16.69
N SER A 96 5.17 -6.28 -17.28
CA SER A 96 5.04 -6.63 -18.70
C SER A 96 4.93 -5.42 -19.64
N GLU A 97 4.76 -4.21 -19.10
CA GLU A 97 4.63 -2.96 -19.86
C GLU A 97 5.95 -2.19 -20.05
N GLU A 98 7.11 -2.73 -19.63
CA GLU A 98 8.42 -2.13 -19.92
C GLU A 98 9.06 -2.76 -21.18
N LYS A 99 8.41 -2.61 -22.36
CA LYS A 99 9.10 -2.45 -23.65
C LYS A 99 8.16 -2.02 -24.78
N SER A 100 8.01 -0.72 -24.98
CA SER A 100 7.65 -0.11 -26.28
C SER A 100 7.74 1.41 -26.15
N ASP A 101 8.88 1.96 -26.57
CA ASP A 101 9.11 3.40 -26.76
C ASP A 101 8.04 4.03 -27.66
N ALA A 102 7.47 5.17 -27.26
CA ALA A 102 7.21 6.32 -28.12
C ALA A 102 6.53 7.46 -27.33
N GLU A 103 7.27 8.55 -27.22
CA GLU A 103 6.86 9.92 -26.96
C GLU A 103 5.40 10.26 -27.34
N VAL A 104 4.55 10.54 -26.34
CA VAL A 104 3.38 11.41 -26.52
C VAL A 104 3.28 12.36 -25.34
N ALA A 105 3.59 13.63 -25.62
CA ALA A 105 3.41 14.74 -24.71
C ALA A 105 1.93 14.86 -24.27
N VAL A 106 1.67 14.76 -22.96
CA VAL A 106 0.37 15.11 -22.39
C VAL A 106 0.53 16.43 -21.63
N GLN A 107 -0.05 17.47 -22.25
CA GLN A 107 -0.19 18.81 -21.70
C GLN A 107 -1.03 18.78 -20.40
N PRO A 108 -0.79 19.67 -19.42
CA PRO A 108 -1.58 19.70 -18.19
C PRO A 108 -3.00 20.24 -18.47
N LEU A 109 -4.01 19.54 -17.96
CA LEU A 109 -5.41 19.98 -17.98
C LEU A 109 -5.62 21.17 -17.00
N PRO A 110 -6.39 22.20 -17.39
CA PRO A 110 -6.77 23.28 -16.48
C PRO A 110 -7.87 22.83 -15.52
N MET A 111 -7.92 23.55 -14.39
CA MET A 111 -8.86 23.42 -13.28
C MET A 111 -10.33 23.40 -13.73
#